data_AF-A0AB38E2I6-F1
#
_entry.id   AF-A0AB38E2I6-F1
#
_cell.length_a   1.000
_cell.length_b   1.000
_cell.length_c   1.000
_cell.angle_alpha   90.00
_cell.angle_beta   90.00
_cell.angle_gamma   90.00
#
_symmetry.space_group_name_H-M   'P 1'
#
loop_
_entity.id
_entity.type
_entity.pdbx_description
1 polymer ?
#
loop_
_entity_poly.entity_id
_entity_poly.type
_entity_poly.pdbx_seq_one_letter_code
_entity_poly.pdbx_strand_id
1 'polypeptide(L)'
;MVHLDRKQRGVVLGMASGLLASLFVVFLASRAFLSWDAPERAGTGLLLPAAAMFLAIARIAKHRFVTPADIDGSALSVGTARARTLQSLLQNTTEQLAFALPVYVAALLSTRPAIQAAVPACACAFLLGRLIFFATYSGGAGARALGFALTFYPTVLLLSWQLVLLAVSVAG
;
A
#
# COMPACT_ATOMS: atom_id res chain seq x y z
N MET A 1 12.01 -27.90 13.80
CA MET A 1 12.63 -26.64 13.34
C MET A 1 12.30 -26.46 11.87
N VAL A 2 11.51 -25.45 11.50
CA VAL A 2 11.22 -25.17 10.08
C VAL A 2 12.48 -24.62 9.42
N HIS A 3 13.02 -25.31 8.42
CA HIS A 3 14.21 -24.88 7.71
C HIS A 3 13.82 -23.92 6.58
N LEU A 4 14.02 -22.61 6.81
CA LEU A 4 13.70 -21.57 5.82
C LEU A 4 14.81 -21.44 4.78
N ASP A 5 14.45 -21.47 3.51
CA ASP A 5 15.36 -21.17 2.41
C ASP A 5 15.77 -19.68 2.41
N ARG A 6 16.81 -19.34 1.63
CA ARG A 6 17.34 -17.96 1.57
C ARG A 6 16.31 -16.91 1.12
N LYS A 7 15.42 -17.25 0.17
CA LYS A 7 14.33 -16.38 -0.29
C LYS A 7 13.29 -16.18 0.81
N GLN A 8 12.94 -17.25 1.52
CA GLN A 8 11.99 -17.20 2.63
C GLN A 8 12.51 -16.34 3.79
N ARG A 9 13.80 -16.45 4.14
CA ARG A 9 14.44 -15.57 5.12
C ARG A 9 14.38 -14.10 4.71
N GLY A 10 14.65 -13.80 3.45
CA GLY A 10 14.53 -12.43 2.92
C GLY A 10 13.11 -11.87 3.03
N VAL A 11 12.10 -12.70 2.75
CA VAL A 11 10.68 -12.32 2.93
C VAL A 11 10.39 -12.04 4.41
N VAL A 12 10.76 -12.95 5.31
CA VAL A 12 10.52 -12.78 6.76
C VAL A 12 11.15 -11.48 7.27
N LEU A 13 12.39 -11.19 6.89
CA LEU A 13 13.07 -9.95 7.27
C LEU A 13 12.36 -8.71 6.72
N GLY A 14 11.97 -8.72 5.44
CA GLY A 14 11.23 -7.61 4.83
C GLY A 14 9.88 -7.36 5.51
N MET A 15 9.16 -8.44 5.84
CA MET A 15 7.87 -8.36 6.55
C MET A 15 8.05 -7.86 7.99
N ALA A 16 9.03 -8.38 8.74
CA ALA A 16 9.31 -7.95 10.11
C ALA A 16 9.69 -6.46 10.18
N SER A 17 10.58 -6.02 9.28
CA SER A 17 10.94 -4.60 9.16
C SER A 17 9.74 -3.73 8.81
N GLY A 18 8.88 -4.19 7.90
CA GLY A 18 7.65 -3.49 7.55
C GLY A 18 6.67 -3.38 8.72
N LEU A 19 6.56 -4.42 9.56
CA LEU A 19 5.70 -4.38 10.76
C LEU A 19 6.20 -3.32 11.76
N LEU A 20 7.50 -3.31 12.06
CA LEU A 20 8.10 -2.31 12.95
C LEU A 20 7.92 -0.89 12.40
N ALA A 21 8.15 -0.70 11.10
CA ALA A 21 7.90 0.57 10.44
C ALA A 21 6.43 0.98 10.51
N SER A 22 5.49 0.02 10.46
CA SER A 22 4.05 0.30 10.54
C SER A 22 3.63 0.75 11.93
N LEU A 23 4.18 0.16 12.99
CA LEU A 23 3.97 0.63 14.36
C LEU A 23 4.47 2.07 14.52
N PHE A 24 5.66 2.37 13.99
CA PHE A 24 6.20 3.73 13.97
C PHE A 24 5.28 4.69 13.18
N VAL A 25 4.83 4.32 11.97
CA VAL A 25 3.96 5.15 11.13
C VAL A 25 2.65 5.48 11.83
N VAL A 26 1.96 4.45 12.35
CA VAL A 26 0.60 4.61 12.89
C VAL A 26 0.58 5.33 14.23
N PHE A 27 1.55 5.07 15.13
CA PHE A 27 1.50 5.58 16.50
C PHE A 27 2.45 6.75 16.79
N LEU A 28 3.53 6.91 16.01
CA LEU A 28 4.50 7.98 16.22
C LEU A 28 4.48 9.01 15.09
N ALA A 29 4.67 8.60 13.84
CA ALA A 29 4.72 9.53 12.70
C ALA A 29 3.37 10.26 12.48
N SER A 30 2.25 9.59 12.74
CA SER A 30 0.90 10.17 12.69
C SER A 30 0.73 11.44 13.55
N ARG A 31 1.52 11.57 14.62
CA ARG A 31 1.46 12.74 15.51
C ARG A 31 1.80 14.06 14.80
N ALA A 32 2.60 14.00 13.73
CA ALA A 32 2.94 15.17 12.93
C ALA A 32 1.72 15.78 12.20
N PHE A 33 0.63 15.03 12.06
CA PHE A 33 -0.58 15.43 11.36
C PHE A 33 -1.74 15.80 12.31
N LEU A 34 -1.50 15.84 13.63
CA LEU A 34 -2.53 16.17 14.63
C LEU A 34 -2.99 17.62 14.54
N SER A 35 -2.13 18.54 14.08
CA SER A 35 -2.48 19.94 13.88
C SER A 35 -3.15 20.23 12.54
N TRP A 36 -3.13 19.28 11.61
CA TRP A 36 -3.72 19.44 10.28
C TRP A 36 -5.23 19.43 10.34
N ASP A 37 -5.86 20.17 9.44
CA ASP A 37 -7.31 20.19 9.31
C ASP A 37 -7.85 18.95 8.56
N ALA A 38 -9.17 18.82 8.50
CA ALA A 38 -9.82 17.68 7.85
C ALA A 38 -9.55 17.64 6.32
N PRO A 39 -9.66 18.75 5.56
CA PRO A 39 -9.27 18.79 4.15
C PRO A 39 -7.82 18.36 3.87
N GLU A 40 -6.85 18.83 4.64
CA GLU A 40 -5.42 18.48 4.47
C GLU A 40 -5.19 16.98 4.66
N ARG A 41 -5.79 16.41 5.73
CA ARG A 41 -5.73 14.98 6.03
C ARG A 41 -6.39 14.15 4.94
N ALA A 42 -7.57 14.55 4.48
CA ALA A 42 -8.31 13.83 3.44
C ALA A 42 -7.61 13.92 2.08
N GLY A 43 -7.17 15.10 1.69
CA GLY A 43 -6.42 15.33 0.46
C GLY A 43 -5.18 14.46 0.40
N THR A 44 -4.34 14.52 1.43
CA THR A 44 -3.12 13.70 1.49
C THR A 44 -3.44 12.21 1.59
N GLY A 45 -4.41 11.87 2.42
CA GLY A 45 -4.88 10.50 2.67
C GLY A 45 -5.31 9.77 1.40
N LEU A 46 -5.99 10.46 0.50
CA LEU A 46 -6.59 9.87 -0.70
C LEU A 46 -5.75 10.09 -1.96
N LEU A 47 -5.08 11.25 -2.08
CA LEU A 47 -4.29 11.58 -3.28
C LEU A 47 -3.00 10.78 -3.38
N LEU A 48 -2.32 10.46 -2.27
CA LEU A 48 -1.06 9.70 -2.36
C LEU A 48 -1.27 8.23 -2.80
N PRO A 49 -2.26 7.48 -2.30
CA PRO A 49 -2.60 6.17 -2.86
C PRO A 49 -3.08 6.25 -4.31
N ALA A 50 -3.87 7.28 -4.65
CA ALA A 50 -4.29 7.53 -6.03
C ALA A 50 -3.11 7.80 -6.96
N ALA A 51 -2.12 8.57 -6.51
CA ALA A 51 -0.88 8.82 -7.25
C ALA A 51 -0.10 7.51 -7.50
N ALA A 52 -0.04 6.63 -6.50
CA ALA A 52 0.61 5.33 -6.67
C ALA A 52 -0.10 4.45 -7.72
N MET A 53 -1.43 4.47 -7.73
CA MET A 53 -2.25 3.78 -8.75
C MET A 53 -2.08 4.40 -10.13
N PHE A 54 -2.09 5.73 -10.24
CA PHE A 54 -1.78 6.44 -11.47
C PHE A 54 -0.43 6.01 -12.04
N LEU A 55 0.61 5.94 -11.20
CA LEU A 55 1.94 5.48 -11.62
C LEU A 55 1.93 4.01 -12.10
N ALA A 56 1.09 3.15 -11.54
CA ALA A 56 0.95 1.77 -12.01
C ALA A 56 0.27 1.70 -13.39
N ILE A 57 -0.83 2.44 -13.56
CA ILE A 57 -1.56 2.57 -14.84
C ILE A 57 -0.65 3.16 -15.92
N ALA A 58 0.02 4.28 -15.63
CA ALA A 58 0.88 4.97 -16.58
C ALA A 58 2.02 4.08 -17.10
N ARG A 59 2.61 3.25 -16.23
CA ARG A 59 3.70 2.33 -16.63
C ARG A 59 3.23 1.27 -17.62
N ILE A 60 2.08 0.64 -17.40
CA ILE A 60 1.56 -0.37 -18.32
C ILE A 60 1.00 0.25 -19.60
N ALA A 61 0.31 1.40 -19.51
CA ALA A 61 -0.21 2.11 -20.67
C ALA A 61 0.91 2.54 -21.61
N LYS A 62 1.96 3.16 -21.06
CA LYS A 62 3.17 3.52 -21.81
C LYS A 62 3.77 2.31 -22.52
N HIS A 63 3.88 1.16 -21.85
CA HIS A 63 4.43 -0.06 -22.44
C HIS A 63 3.59 -0.57 -23.61
N ARG A 64 2.25 -0.62 -23.45
CA ARG A 64 1.33 -1.10 -24.50
C ARG A 64 1.32 -0.20 -25.73
N PHE A 65 1.30 1.12 -25.54
CA PHE A 65 1.25 2.06 -26.67
C PHE A 65 2.49 2.03 -27.57
N VAL A 66 3.64 1.61 -27.04
CA VAL A 66 4.91 1.59 -27.79
C VAL A 66 5.34 0.18 -28.20
N THR A 67 4.63 -0.87 -27.78
CA THR A 67 4.98 -2.25 -28.07
C THR A 67 3.91 -2.87 -28.97
N PRO A 68 4.16 -3.06 -30.28
CA PRO A 68 3.17 -3.61 -31.21
C PRO A 68 2.56 -4.93 -30.75
N ALA A 69 3.35 -5.80 -30.11
CA ALA A 69 2.88 -7.08 -29.59
C ALA A 69 1.91 -6.99 -28.39
N ASP A 70 1.82 -5.82 -27.74
CA ASP A 70 1.02 -5.62 -26.53
C ASP A 70 -0.07 -4.54 -26.70
N ILE A 71 -0.20 -3.94 -27.89
CA ILE A 71 -1.11 -2.79 -28.13
C ILE A 71 -2.58 -3.16 -27.98
N ASP A 72 -2.95 -4.37 -28.40
CA ASP A 72 -4.31 -4.92 -28.33
C ASP A 72 -4.72 -5.31 -26.89
N GLY A 73 -3.77 -5.21 -25.94
CA GLY A 73 -4.00 -5.52 -24.54
C GLY A 73 -4.07 -7.01 -24.23
N SER A 74 -4.38 -7.31 -22.96
CA SER A 74 -4.30 -8.65 -22.38
C SER A 74 -5.46 -9.58 -22.73
N ALA A 75 -6.52 -9.07 -23.37
CA ALA A 75 -7.66 -9.89 -23.79
C ALA A 75 -7.41 -10.60 -25.13
N LEU A 76 -6.51 -10.06 -25.95
CA LEU A 76 -6.26 -10.49 -27.33
C LEU A 76 -4.88 -11.12 -27.51
N SER A 77 -4.01 -11.05 -26.50
CA SER A 77 -2.68 -11.65 -26.51
C SER A 77 -2.24 -12.10 -25.11
N VAL A 78 -1.29 -13.04 -25.06
CA VAL A 78 -0.62 -13.46 -23.80
C VAL A 78 0.25 -12.33 -23.22
N GLY A 79 0.58 -11.33 -24.03
CA GLY A 79 1.45 -10.21 -23.72
C GLY A 79 2.93 -10.60 -23.53
N THR A 80 3.84 -9.66 -23.71
CA THR A 80 5.27 -9.85 -23.47
C THR A 80 5.58 -10.10 -21.98
N ALA A 81 6.76 -10.64 -21.66
CA ALA A 81 7.19 -10.84 -20.27
C ALA A 81 7.15 -9.52 -19.46
N ARG A 82 7.47 -8.39 -20.11
CA ARG A 82 7.38 -7.07 -19.49
C ARG A 82 5.92 -6.66 -19.24
N ALA A 83 5.03 -6.85 -20.20
CA ALA A 83 3.60 -6.57 -20.04
C ALA A 83 3.00 -7.39 -18.88
N ARG A 84 3.32 -8.69 -18.77
CA ARG A 84 2.88 -9.54 -17.65
C ARG A 84 3.38 -9.06 -16.29
N THR A 85 4.64 -8.60 -16.23
CA THR A 85 5.22 -8.02 -15.01
C THR A 85 4.49 -6.74 -14.61
N LEU A 86 4.29 -5.81 -15.56
CA LEU A 86 3.58 -4.56 -15.31
C LEU A 86 2.10 -4.79 -14.94
N GLN A 87 1.45 -5.76 -15.55
CA GLN A 87 0.09 -6.17 -15.21
C GLN A 87 0.02 -6.72 -13.77
N SER A 88 1.02 -7.50 -13.35
CA SER A 88 1.10 -8.00 -11.97
C SER A 88 1.31 -6.87 -10.96
N LEU A 89 2.10 -5.84 -11.32
CA LEU A 89 2.28 -4.64 -10.50
C LEU A 89 0.99 -3.81 -10.40
N LEU A 90 0.27 -3.65 -11.51
CA LEU A 90 -1.02 -2.97 -11.54
C LEU A 90 -2.04 -3.70 -10.68
N GLN A 91 -2.21 -5.01 -10.89
CA GLN A 91 -3.15 -5.84 -10.13
C GLN A 91 -2.89 -5.76 -8.62
N ASN A 92 -1.63 -5.91 -8.20
CA ASN A 92 -1.30 -5.80 -6.79
C ASN A 92 -1.57 -4.39 -6.24
N THR A 93 -1.33 -3.34 -7.03
CA THR A 93 -1.64 -1.96 -6.61
C THR A 93 -3.14 -1.73 -6.48
N THR A 94 -3.94 -2.30 -7.40
CA THR A 94 -5.41 -2.29 -7.32
C THR A 94 -5.89 -2.99 -6.05
N GLU A 95 -5.38 -4.17 -5.72
CA GLU A 95 -5.75 -4.91 -4.49
C GLU A 95 -5.41 -4.11 -3.23
N GLN A 96 -4.20 -3.52 -3.17
CA GLN A 96 -3.78 -2.70 -2.03
C GLN A 96 -4.63 -1.43 -1.91
N LEU A 97 -4.96 -0.77 -3.02
CA LEU A 97 -5.79 0.43 -3.02
C LEU A 97 -7.25 0.11 -2.63
N ALA A 98 -7.82 -0.96 -3.19
CA ALA A 98 -9.17 -1.41 -2.89
C ALA A 98 -9.36 -1.74 -1.40
N PHE A 99 -8.30 -2.25 -0.75
CA PHE A 99 -8.30 -2.45 0.70
C PHE A 99 -8.07 -1.15 1.48
N ALA A 100 -7.12 -0.31 1.06
CA ALA A 100 -6.77 0.92 1.80
C ALA A 100 -7.88 1.97 1.80
N LEU A 101 -8.57 2.17 0.66
CA LEU A 101 -9.60 3.20 0.52
C LEU A 101 -10.71 3.13 1.58
N PRO A 102 -11.44 2.01 1.77
CA PRO A 102 -12.50 1.95 2.77
C PRO A 102 -11.96 2.17 4.19
N VAL A 103 -10.76 1.66 4.50
CA VAL A 103 -10.12 1.85 5.82
C VAL A 103 -9.79 3.32 6.08
N TYR A 104 -9.25 4.00 5.06
CA TYR A 104 -8.86 5.41 5.18
C TYR A 104 -10.08 6.32 5.26
N VAL A 105 -11.11 6.07 4.45
CA VAL A 105 -12.37 6.83 4.52
C VAL A 105 -13.02 6.66 5.89
N ALA A 106 -13.12 5.44 6.42
CA ALA A 106 -13.65 5.21 7.77
C ALA A 106 -12.83 5.95 8.85
N ALA A 107 -11.50 5.95 8.72
CA ALA A 107 -10.61 6.62 9.66
C ALA A 107 -10.74 8.16 9.61
N LEU A 108 -10.89 8.74 8.42
CA LEU A 108 -11.16 10.18 8.24
C LEU A 108 -12.50 10.60 8.84
N LEU A 109 -13.50 9.71 8.82
CA LEU A 109 -14.82 9.94 9.41
C LEU A 109 -14.87 9.65 10.93
N SER A 110 -13.77 9.19 11.53
CA SER A 110 -13.71 8.89 12.95
C SER A 110 -13.85 10.16 13.80
N THR A 111 -14.48 10.07 14.97
CA THR A 111 -14.52 11.17 15.95
C THR A 111 -13.19 11.38 16.69
N ARG A 112 -12.20 10.49 16.48
CA ARG A 112 -10.93 10.52 17.21
C ARG A 112 -9.83 11.20 16.37
N PRO A 113 -9.27 12.34 16.82
CA PRO A 113 -8.24 13.05 16.07
C PRO A 113 -7.00 12.21 15.75
N ALA A 114 -6.60 11.31 16.66
CA ALA A 114 -5.46 10.43 16.45
C ALA A 114 -5.66 9.43 15.29
N ILE A 115 -6.88 8.95 15.07
CA ILE A 115 -7.21 8.04 13.96
C ILE A 115 -7.21 8.80 12.64
N GLN A 116 -7.83 10.00 12.63
CA GLN A 116 -7.80 10.87 11.45
C GLN A 116 -6.36 11.22 11.05
N ALA A 117 -5.51 11.55 12.02
CA ALA A 117 -4.10 11.90 11.80
C ALA A 117 -3.23 10.72 11.34
N ALA A 118 -3.64 9.48 11.60
CA ALA A 118 -2.94 8.30 11.08
C ALA A 118 -3.10 8.13 9.56
N VAL A 119 -4.17 8.66 8.97
CA VAL A 119 -4.46 8.52 7.53
C VAL A 119 -3.37 9.11 6.63
N PRO A 120 -2.96 10.39 6.76
CA PRO A 120 -1.88 10.93 5.93
C PRO A 120 -0.54 10.22 6.15
N ALA A 121 -0.24 9.77 7.38
CA ALA A 121 0.97 8.99 7.65
C ALA A 121 0.95 7.64 6.91
N CYS A 122 -0.17 6.92 6.97
CA CYS A 122 -0.36 5.67 6.24
C CYS A 122 -0.35 5.90 4.71
N ALA A 123 -0.86 7.03 4.23
CA ALA A 123 -0.84 7.40 2.81
C ALA A 123 0.59 7.68 2.30
N CYS A 124 1.43 8.35 3.09
CA CYS A 124 2.85 8.51 2.81
C CYS A 124 3.57 7.15 2.75
N ALA A 125 3.32 6.28 3.73
CA ALA A 125 3.86 4.92 3.75
C ALA A 125 3.38 4.09 2.56
N PHE A 126 2.11 4.25 2.16
CA PHE A 126 1.54 3.57 0.99
C PHE A 126 2.29 3.96 -0.30
N LEU A 127 2.45 5.26 -0.57
CA LEU A 127 3.16 5.72 -1.75
C LEU A 127 4.62 5.26 -1.74
N LEU A 128 5.33 5.45 -0.63
CA LEU A 128 6.72 5.00 -0.49
C LEU A 128 6.86 3.48 -0.69
N GLY A 129 5.98 2.70 -0.05
CA GLY A 129 5.94 1.26 -0.18
C GLY A 129 5.71 0.82 -1.62
N ARG A 130 4.80 1.48 -2.36
CA ARG A 130 4.60 1.22 -3.80
C ARG A 130 5.83 1.55 -4.63
N LEU A 131 6.49 2.69 -4.39
CA LEU A 131 7.72 3.05 -5.10
C LEU A 131 8.83 2.00 -4.88
N ILE A 132 9.05 1.57 -3.63
CA ILE A 132 10.00 0.51 -3.28
C ILE A 132 9.61 -0.80 -3.96
N PHE A 133 8.32 -1.18 -3.90
CA PHE A 133 7.81 -2.41 -4.49
C PHE A 133 8.04 -2.46 -6.01
N PHE A 134 7.81 -1.34 -6.71
CA PHE A 134 8.08 -1.23 -8.15
C PHE A 134 9.57 -1.34 -8.47
N ALA A 135 10.42 -0.66 -7.70
CA ALA A 135 11.87 -0.65 -7.92
C ALA A 135 12.53 -2.01 -7.68
N THR A 136 12.02 -2.78 -6.71
CA THR A 136 12.63 -4.03 -6.25
C THR A 136 11.97 -5.29 -6.83
N TYR A 137 10.92 -5.15 -7.65
CA TYR A 137 10.11 -6.27 -8.11
C TYR A 137 10.92 -7.35 -8.87
N SER A 138 11.89 -6.94 -9.69
CA SER A 138 12.77 -7.85 -10.45
C SER A 138 13.73 -8.65 -9.56
N GLY A 139 14.00 -8.18 -8.34
CA GLY A 139 14.82 -8.87 -7.34
C GLY A 139 14.12 -10.06 -6.66
N GLY A 140 12.86 -10.34 -7.00
CA GLY A 140 12.08 -11.46 -6.47
C GLY A 140 11.40 -11.16 -5.13
N ALA A 141 10.90 -12.23 -4.50
CA ALA A 141 9.97 -12.11 -3.36
C ALA A 141 10.55 -11.39 -2.14
N GLY A 142 11.79 -11.70 -1.74
CA GLY A 142 12.43 -11.07 -0.59
C GLY A 142 12.69 -9.58 -0.81
N ALA A 143 13.16 -9.19 -2.00
CA ALA A 143 13.48 -7.80 -2.33
C ALA A 143 12.24 -6.90 -2.26
N ARG A 144 11.09 -7.39 -2.76
CA ARG A 144 9.84 -6.62 -2.77
C ARG A 144 9.04 -6.69 -1.46
N ALA A 145 9.43 -7.53 -0.50
CA ALA A 145 8.66 -7.78 0.72
C ALA A 145 8.48 -6.51 1.56
N LEU A 146 9.52 -5.69 1.71
CA LEU A 146 9.44 -4.43 2.46
C LEU A 146 8.42 -3.46 1.84
N GLY A 147 8.47 -3.27 0.51
CA GLY A 147 7.54 -2.40 -0.20
C GLY A 147 6.09 -2.87 -0.09
N PHE A 148 5.87 -4.18 -0.10
CA PHE A 148 4.56 -4.76 0.18
C PHE A 148 4.11 -4.49 1.62
N ALA A 149 4.97 -4.77 2.60
CA ALA A 149 4.65 -4.62 4.01
C ALA A 149 4.33 -3.17 4.39
N LEU A 150 5.05 -2.19 3.82
CA LEU A 150 4.82 -0.76 4.05
C LEU A 150 3.48 -0.25 3.51
N THR A 151 2.83 -0.96 2.60
CA THR A 151 1.46 -0.61 2.17
C THR A 151 0.40 -1.41 2.92
N PHE A 152 0.67 -2.66 3.22
CA PHE A 152 -0.30 -3.56 3.82
C PHE A 152 -0.44 -3.34 5.33
N TYR A 153 0.67 -3.34 6.07
CA TYR A 153 0.62 -3.35 7.53
C TYR A 153 0.15 -2.05 8.18
N PRO A 154 0.48 -0.83 7.70
CA PRO A 154 -0.11 0.37 8.27
C PRO A 154 -1.64 0.39 8.12
N THR A 155 -2.15 -0.05 6.97
CA THR A 155 -3.59 -0.19 6.72
C THR A 155 -4.23 -1.25 7.64
N VAL A 156 -3.60 -2.42 7.80
CA VAL A 156 -4.10 -3.46 8.73
C VAL A 156 -4.14 -2.95 10.17
N LEU A 157 -3.07 -2.30 10.65
CA LEU A 157 -3.02 -1.75 12.00
C LEU A 157 -4.10 -0.68 12.22
N LEU A 158 -4.29 0.22 11.24
CA LEU A 158 -5.33 1.24 11.31
C LEU A 158 -6.74 0.62 11.31
N LEU A 159 -6.97 -0.44 10.51
CA LEU A 159 -8.22 -1.20 10.53
C LEU A 159 -8.43 -1.85 11.91
N SER A 160 -7.44 -2.59 12.42
CA SER A 160 -7.52 -3.26 13.72
C SER A 160 -7.79 -2.26 14.85
N TRP A 161 -7.15 -1.10 14.83
CA TRP A 161 -7.41 -0.04 15.81
C TRP A 161 -8.88 0.41 15.75
N GLN A 162 -9.40 0.70 14.55
CA GLN A 162 -10.80 1.10 14.40
C GLN A 162 -11.78 0.02 14.85
N LEU A 163 -11.53 -1.25 14.51
CA LEU A 163 -12.40 -2.37 14.90
C LEU A 163 -12.42 -2.59 16.42
N VAL A 164 -11.27 -2.51 17.09
CA VAL A 164 -11.22 -2.62 18.56
C VAL A 164 -12.07 -1.52 19.19
N LEU A 165 -12.01 -0.30 18.68
CA LEU A 165 -12.77 0.80 19.23
C LEU A 165 -14.25 0.72 18.94
N LEU A 166 -14.63 0.25 17.74
CA LEU A 166 -16.02 -0.04 17.42
C LEU A 166 -16.60 -1.09 18.38
N ALA A 167 -15.85 -2.17 18.64
CA ALA A 167 -16.27 -3.21 19.58
C ALA A 167 -16.46 -2.66 21.01
N VAL A 168 -15.54 -1.82 21.49
CA VAL A 168 -15.68 -1.16 22.81
C VAL A 168 -16.89 -0.23 22.84
N SER A 169 -17.15 0.53 21.77
CA SER A 169 -18.29 1.45 21.70
C SER A 169 -19.65 0.77 21.61
N VAL A 170 -19.73 -0.49 21.16
CA VAL A 170 -20.97 -1.27 21.12
C VAL A 170 -21.22 -2.00 22.44
N ALA A 171 -20.16 -2.32 23.20
CA ALA A 171 -20.24 -3.06 24.45
C ALA A 171 -20.57 -2.20 25.68
N GLY A 172 -20.49 -0.87 25.58
CA GLY A 172 -20.83 0.09 26.64
C GLY A 172 -22.04 0.92 26.26
#